data_AF-A0A9D4DFC3-F1
#
_entry.id   AF-A0A9D4DFC3-F1
#
_cell.length_a   1.000
_cell.length_b   1.000
_cell.length_c   1.000
_cell.angle_alpha   90.00
_cell.angle_beta   90.00
_cell.angle_gamma   90.00
#
_symmetry.space_group_name_H-M   'P 1'
#
loop_
_entity.id
_entity.type
_entity.pdbx_description
1 polymer ?
#
loop_
_entity_poly.entity_id
_entity_poly.type
_entity_poly.pdbx_seq_one_letter_code
_entity_poly.pdbx_strand_id
1 'polypeptide(L)'
;MHSIPLYTLHVHSIPQYTLHVHSIPQYTLHMHSIPQYTLHVHSIPQYTLHVHSIPQYTLHMHSIPQYTLHVHSIPQYTLHVHSIPQYTLHVHSIPQYTLHGHSIPQYTLHVHSIPQYTLHVHSIPQYQLHVHSMPQYTLHMHSIPQYTLHVHSILQYTLHVHSIPQYTLHVHSIPQYTLHMHSIPLYTLHVHSIPQYTLHVHSIPQYTLHVHSILQYTLHVHSILQYTLHVHSIPQYTLHVHSIPQYTLHVHCIPQYPLHVHCIPQ
;
A
#
# COMPACT_ATOMS: atom_id res chain seq x y z
N MET A 1 -14.14 34.90 20.00
CA MET A 1 -14.19 33.81 19.01
C MET A 1 -14.04 34.40 17.62
N HIS A 2 -12.89 34.24 16.98
CA HIS A 2 -12.73 34.61 15.57
C HIS A 2 -13.22 33.42 14.73
N SER A 3 -14.27 33.62 13.94
CA SER A 3 -14.73 32.64 12.96
C SER A 3 -13.70 32.58 11.83
N ILE A 4 -13.09 31.41 11.63
CA ILE A 4 -12.27 31.16 10.44
C ILE A 4 -13.24 31.07 9.24
N PRO A 5 -13.03 31.81 8.15
CA PRO A 5 -13.94 31.77 7.01
C PRO A 5 -13.84 30.43 6.27
N LEU A 6 -14.99 29.76 6.11
CA LEU A 6 -15.16 28.53 5.34
C LEU A 6 -15.57 28.87 3.90
N TYR A 7 -14.83 28.36 2.92
CA TYR A 7 -15.16 28.51 1.51
C TYR A 7 -15.67 27.19 0.94
N THR A 8 -16.79 27.22 0.22
CA THR A 8 -17.34 26.06 -0.48
C THR A 8 -17.57 26.41 -1.94
N LEU A 9 -17.01 25.62 -2.86
CA LEU A 9 -17.23 25.75 -4.30
C LEU A 9 -17.83 24.46 -4.86
N HIS A 10 -18.80 24.63 -5.77
CA HIS A 10 -19.40 23.54 -6.52
C HIS A 10 -19.18 23.79 -8.02
N VAL A 11 -18.59 22.83 -8.72
CA VAL A 11 -18.34 22.94 -10.16
C VAL A 11 -19.05 21.80 -10.89
N HIS A 12 -19.83 22.16 -11.90
CA HIS A 12 -20.67 21.25 -12.68
C HIS A 12 -20.51 21.51 -14.17
N SER A 13 -20.40 20.44 -14.97
CA SER A 13 -20.66 20.46 -16.42
C SER A 13 -19.79 21.41 -17.24
N ILE A 14 -18.48 21.47 -16.96
CA ILE A 14 -17.50 22.23 -17.74
C ILE A 14 -16.66 21.24 -18.57
N PRO A 15 -16.40 21.46 -19.87
CA PRO A 15 -15.73 20.48 -20.73
C PRO A 15 -14.26 20.21 -20.34
N GLN A 16 -13.52 21.25 -19.96
CA GLN A 16 -12.15 21.16 -19.44
C GLN A 16 -11.96 22.28 -18.43
N TYR A 17 -11.29 22.00 -17.30
CA TYR A 17 -11.07 23.03 -16.29
C TYR A 17 -9.77 22.79 -15.51
N THR A 18 -9.04 23.89 -15.29
CA THR A 18 -7.86 23.92 -14.43
C THR A 18 -8.10 24.90 -13.30
N LEU A 19 -7.98 24.44 -12.06
CA LEU A 19 -8.13 25.28 -10.87
C LEU A 19 -6.82 25.41 -10.11
N HIS A 20 -6.55 26.63 -9.64
CA HIS A 20 -5.44 26.92 -8.75
C HIS A 20 -6.00 27.55 -7.47
N VAL A 21 -5.78 26.90 -6.32
CA VAL A 21 -6.24 27.41 -5.02
C VAL A 21 -5.04 27.66 -4.11
N HIS A 22 -4.97 28.87 -3.56
CA HIS A 22 -3.85 29.34 -2.76
C HIS A 22 -4.34 30.08 -1.50
N SER A 23 -3.72 29.80 -0.35
CA SER A 23 -3.77 30.66 0.84
C SER A 23 -5.17 30.92 1.41
N ILE A 24 -6.04 29.91 1.39
CA ILE A 24 -7.37 29.95 2.00
C ILE A 24 -7.33 29.13 3.31
N PRO A 25 -7.92 29.60 4.42
CA PRO A 25 -7.78 28.91 5.70
C PRO A 25 -8.55 27.57 5.78
N GLN A 26 -9.75 27.49 5.21
CA GLN A 26 -10.55 26.27 5.10
C GLN A 26 -11.31 26.26 3.77
N TYR A 27 -11.25 25.15 3.03
CA TYR A 27 -11.90 25.06 1.72
C TYR A 27 -12.47 23.68 1.43
N THR A 28 -13.71 23.65 0.94
CA THR A 28 -14.40 22.45 0.45
C THR A 28 -14.74 22.59 -1.03
N LEU A 29 -14.42 21.57 -1.83
CA LEU A 29 -14.70 21.52 -3.26
C LEU A 29 -15.56 20.31 -3.62
N HIS A 30 -16.65 20.55 -4.34
CA HIS A 30 -17.48 19.50 -4.94
C HIS A 30 -17.40 19.58 -6.46
N MET A 31 -17.04 18.46 -7.08
CA MET A 31 -16.81 18.36 -8.53
C MET A 31 -17.68 17.26 -9.14
N HIS A 32 -18.46 17.60 -10.16
CA HIS A 32 -19.36 16.68 -10.84
C HIS A 32 -19.33 16.84 -12.37
N SER A 33 -19.26 15.71 -13.09
CA SER A 33 -19.53 15.62 -14.54
C SER A 33 -18.66 16.55 -15.40
N ILE A 34 -17.35 16.51 -15.20
CA ILE A 34 -16.36 17.25 -15.99
C ILE A 34 -15.50 16.24 -16.76
N PRO A 35 -15.36 16.32 -18.09
CA PRO A 35 -14.59 15.36 -18.88
C PRO A 35 -13.11 15.27 -18.48
N GLN A 36 -12.45 16.41 -18.27
CA GLN A 36 -11.04 16.48 -17.90
C GLN A 36 -10.81 17.62 -16.89
N TYR A 37 -10.09 17.33 -15.82
CA TYR A 37 -9.84 18.33 -14.79
C TYR A 37 -8.47 18.19 -14.13
N THR A 38 -7.82 19.34 -13.94
CA THR A 38 -6.57 19.46 -13.18
C THR A 38 -6.73 20.45 -12.04
N LEU A 39 -6.30 20.08 -10.84
CA LEU A 39 -6.27 21.00 -9.69
C LEU A 39 -4.91 21.04 -9.02
N HIS A 40 -4.51 22.27 -8.71
CA HIS A 40 -3.32 22.60 -7.95
C HIS A 40 -3.75 23.30 -6.66
N VAL A 41 -3.41 22.71 -5.51
CA VAL A 41 -3.69 23.29 -4.19
C VAL A 41 -2.40 23.51 -3.42
N HIS A 42 -2.23 24.72 -2.92
CA HIS A 42 -1.05 25.15 -2.18
C HIS A 42 -1.42 25.88 -0.89
N SER A 43 -0.76 25.52 0.21
CA SER A 43 -0.77 26.30 1.45
C SER A 43 -2.17 26.53 2.05
N ILE A 44 -2.99 25.47 2.08
CA ILE A 44 -4.31 25.47 2.71
C ILE A 44 -4.23 24.65 4.00
N PRO A 45 -4.56 25.22 5.18
CA PRO A 45 -4.54 24.51 6.46
C PRO A 45 -5.41 23.24 6.48
N GLN A 46 -6.65 23.35 5.98
CA GLN A 46 -7.62 22.25 5.93
C GLN A 46 -8.37 22.26 4.60
N TYR A 47 -8.32 21.14 3.88
CA TYR A 47 -8.95 21.00 2.58
C TYR A 47 -9.74 19.70 2.48
N THR A 48 -10.97 19.79 1.97
CA THR A 48 -11.82 18.63 1.68
C THR A 48 -12.25 18.67 0.22
N LEU A 49 -12.11 17.55 -0.47
CA LEU A 49 -12.49 17.42 -1.87
C LEU A 49 -13.35 16.18 -2.11
N HIS A 50 -14.46 16.40 -2.81
CA HIS A 50 -15.35 15.34 -3.30
C HIS A 50 -15.42 15.38 -4.83
N VAL A 51 -15.04 14.27 -5.46
CA VAL A 51 -15.04 14.15 -6.93
C VAL A 51 -15.90 12.97 -7.37
N HIS A 52 -16.81 13.24 -8.32
CA HIS A 52 -17.73 12.23 -8.86
C HIS A 52 -17.82 12.34 -10.38
N SER A 53 -17.76 11.19 -11.06
CA SER A 53 -18.07 11.06 -12.49
C SER A 53 -17.22 11.97 -13.39
N ILE A 54 -15.90 11.97 -13.18
CA ILE A 54 -14.91 12.68 -14.01
C ILE A 54 -14.08 11.63 -14.77
N PRO A 55 -14.09 11.58 -16.11
CA PRO A 55 -13.31 10.63 -16.91
C PRO A 55 -11.81 10.64 -16.61
N GLN A 56 -11.20 11.83 -16.56
CA GLN A 56 -9.77 12.01 -16.30
C GLN A 56 -9.54 13.13 -15.28
N TYR A 57 -8.89 12.78 -14.16
CA TYR A 57 -8.64 13.71 -13.07
C TYR A 57 -7.16 13.68 -12.67
N THR A 58 -6.56 14.86 -12.52
CA THR A 58 -5.21 15.02 -11.98
C THR A 58 -5.22 16.02 -10.83
N LEU A 59 -4.59 15.65 -9.72
CA LEU A 59 -4.51 16.49 -8.53
C LEU A 59 -3.07 16.62 -8.02
N HIS A 60 -2.63 17.86 -7.78
CA HIS A 60 -1.35 18.19 -7.19
C HIS A 60 -1.56 18.96 -5.88
N MET A 61 -1.00 18.42 -4.79
CA MET A 61 -1.17 18.96 -3.44
C MET A 61 0.17 19.24 -2.79
N HIS A 62 0.34 20.47 -2.29
CA HIS A 62 1.56 20.92 -1.63
C HIS A 62 1.27 21.68 -0.33
N SER A 63 1.94 21.28 0.75
CA SER A 63 1.97 22.01 2.02
C SER A 63 0.58 22.24 2.65
N ILE A 64 -0.16 21.15 2.83
CA ILE A 64 -1.53 21.15 3.39
C ILE A 64 -1.50 20.33 4.68
N PRO A 65 -1.64 20.95 5.87
CA PRO A 65 -1.63 20.27 7.17
C PRO A 65 -2.59 19.08 7.26
N GLN A 66 -3.85 19.27 6.84
CA GLN A 66 -4.90 18.25 6.92
C GLN A 66 -5.69 18.18 5.62
N TYR A 67 -5.81 16.97 5.07
CA TYR A 67 -6.52 16.74 3.82
C TYR A 67 -7.36 15.45 3.82
N THR A 68 -8.59 15.59 3.31
CA THR A 68 -9.50 14.49 3.06
C THR A 68 -9.99 14.49 1.61
N LEU A 69 -9.90 13.35 0.95
CA LEU A 69 -10.38 13.15 -0.42
C LEU A 69 -11.32 11.96 -0.54
N HIS A 70 -12.44 12.18 -1.21
CA HIS A 70 -13.35 11.14 -1.64
C HIS A 70 -13.49 11.14 -3.17
N VAL A 71 -13.15 10.01 -3.79
CA VAL A 71 -13.20 9.84 -5.25
C VAL A 71 -14.09 8.67 -5.62
N HIS A 72 -15.07 8.94 -6.50
CA HIS A 72 -16.03 7.94 -6.96
C HIS A 72 -16.18 7.97 -8.48
N SER A 73 -16.15 6.79 -9.11
CA SER A 73 -16.48 6.59 -10.53
C SER A 73 -15.63 7.45 -11.47
N ILE A 74 -14.31 7.35 -11.34
CA ILE A 74 -13.34 8.01 -12.22
C ILE A 74 -12.57 6.93 -12.99
N PRO A 75 -12.66 6.86 -14.33
CA PRO A 75 -11.87 5.96 -15.17
C PRO A 75 -10.36 6.03 -14.93
N GLN A 76 -9.78 7.23 -14.91
CA GLN A 76 -8.34 7.45 -14.75
C GLN A 76 -8.06 8.57 -13.75
N TYR A 77 -7.35 8.22 -12.67
CA TYR A 77 -6.99 9.19 -11.63
C TYR A 77 -5.50 9.16 -11.29
N THR A 78 -4.87 10.34 -11.31
CA THR A 78 -3.49 10.56 -10.85
C THR A 78 -3.45 11.57 -9.71
N LEU A 79 -2.75 11.21 -8.63
CA LEU A 79 -2.56 12.07 -7.47
C LEU A 79 -1.08 12.22 -7.08
N HIS A 80 -0.64 13.46 -6.94
CA HIS A 80 0.65 13.81 -6.36
C HIS A 80 0.46 14.58 -5.05
N VAL A 81 1.08 14.08 -3.98
CA VAL A 81 1.02 14.66 -2.64
C VAL A 81 2.42 14.90 -2.09
N HIS A 82 2.67 16.13 -1.66
CA HIS A 82 3.92 16.54 -1.04
C HIS A 82 3.69 17.33 0.24
N SER A 83 4.37 16.93 1.32
CA SER A 83 4.41 17.66 2.59
C SER A 83 3.02 17.86 3.22
N ILE A 84 2.27 16.77 3.36
CA ILE A 84 0.97 16.75 4.04
C ILE A 84 1.09 15.96 5.35
N PRO A 85 1.05 16.61 6.53
CA PRO A 85 1.06 15.96 7.83
C PRO A 85 0.01 14.85 8.01
N GLN A 86 -1.24 15.10 7.65
CA GLN A 86 -2.35 14.17 7.84
C GLN A 86 -3.17 14.06 6.55
N TYR A 87 -3.19 12.86 5.99
CA TYR A 87 -3.85 12.57 4.72
C TYR A 87 -4.79 11.37 4.84
N THR A 88 -6.06 11.56 4.44
CA THR A 88 -7.05 10.48 4.32
C THR A 88 -7.63 10.43 2.91
N LEU A 89 -7.67 9.25 2.32
CA LEU A 89 -8.25 9.02 1.00
C LEU A 89 -9.15 7.81 0.95
N HIS A 90 -10.31 8.02 0.34
CA HIS A 90 -11.26 6.98 -0.01
C HIS A 90 -11.46 6.94 -1.53
N VAL A 91 -11.20 5.78 -2.12
CA VAL A 91 -11.27 5.57 -3.58
C VAL A 91 -12.20 4.41 -3.90
N HIS A 92 -13.21 4.68 -4.72
CA HIS A 92 -14.24 3.71 -5.07
C HIS A 92 -14.46 3.68 -6.59
N SER A 93 -14.42 2.47 -7.17
CA SER A 93 -14.78 2.22 -8.56
C SER A 93 -13.95 3.03 -9.57
N ILE A 94 -12.63 2.89 -9.49
CA ILE A 94 -11.68 3.53 -10.42
C ILE A 94 -10.94 2.43 -11.19
N PRO A 95 -11.09 2.32 -12.52
CA PRO A 95 -10.32 1.41 -13.37
C PRO A 95 -8.80 1.52 -13.21
N GLN A 96 -8.26 2.74 -13.25
CA GLN A 96 -6.82 2.99 -13.21
C GLN A 96 -6.47 4.11 -12.23
N TYR A 97 -5.67 3.77 -11.22
CA TYR A 97 -5.27 4.69 -10.16
C TYR A 97 -3.76 4.71 -9.96
N THR A 98 -3.19 5.92 -9.89
CA THR A 98 -1.79 6.14 -9.53
C THR A 98 -1.67 7.20 -8.43
N LEU A 99 -0.93 6.88 -7.36
CA LEU A 99 -0.54 7.86 -6.33
C LEU A 99 0.96 7.91 -6.11
N HIS A 100 1.45 9.15 -6.00
CA HIS A 100 2.79 9.47 -5.54
C HIS A 100 2.73 10.31 -4.27
N GLY A 101 3.28 9.79 -3.18
CA GLY A 101 3.31 10.45 -1.87
C GLY A 101 4.74 10.67 -1.38
N HIS A 102 5.04 11.89 -0.96
CA HIS A 102 6.33 12.25 -0.35
C HIS A 102 6.13 13.03 0.94
N SER A 103 6.85 12.63 2.00
CA SER A 103 6.92 13.35 3.28
C SER A 103 5.53 13.56 3.92
N ILE A 104 4.82 12.46 4.15
CA ILE A 104 3.49 12.46 4.78
C ILE A 104 3.60 11.73 6.12
N PRO A 105 3.63 12.43 7.26
CA PRO A 105 3.68 11.85 8.61
C PRO A 105 2.65 10.73 8.86
N GLN A 106 1.39 10.98 8.52
CA GLN A 106 0.28 10.05 8.74
C GLN A 106 -0.58 9.93 7.49
N TYR A 107 -0.66 8.70 6.96
CA TYR A 107 -1.41 8.41 5.75
C TYR A 107 -2.36 7.23 5.96
N THR A 108 -3.63 7.44 5.64
CA THR A 108 -4.66 6.39 5.61
C THR A 108 -5.31 6.32 4.23
N LEU A 109 -5.38 5.13 3.66
CA LEU A 109 -6.04 4.88 2.39
C LEU A 109 -6.98 3.68 2.45
N HIS A 110 -8.18 3.89 1.92
CA HIS A 110 -9.18 2.86 1.66
C HIS A 110 -9.46 2.77 0.17
N VAL A 111 -9.24 1.58 -0.40
CA VAL A 111 -9.47 1.28 -1.82
C VAL A 111 -10.49 0.17 -1.97
N HIS A 112 -11.51 0.43 -2.78
CA HIS A 112 -12.54 -0.54 -3.15
C HIS A 112 -12.72 -0.61 -4.67
N SER A 113 -12.64 -1.82 -5.22
CA SER A 113 -13.01 -2.14 -6.61
C SER A 113 -12.21 -1.36 -7.66
N ILE A 114 -10.88 -1.50 -7.64
CA ILE A 114 -9.97 -0.90 -8.64
C ILE A 114 -9.27 -2.02 -9.44
N PRO A 115 -9.48 -2.09 -10.76
CA PRO A 115 -8.78 -3.03 -11.64
C PRO A 115 -7.26 -2.97 -11.58
N GLN A 116 -6.69 -1.75 -11.64
CA GLN A 116 -5.25 -1.51 -11.67
C GLN A 116 -4.87 -0.37 -10.73
N TYR A 117 -4.02 -0.67 -9.75
CA TYR A 117 -3.57 0.30 -8.77
C TYR A 117 -2.06 0.28 -8.62
N THR A 118 -1.46 1.46 -8.72
CA THR A 118 -0.04 1.68 -8.45
C THR A 118 0.15 2.75 -7.40
N LEU A 119 0.99 2.47 -6.41
CA LEU A 119 1.32 3.43 -5.36
C LEU A 119 2.83 3.48 -5.12
N HIS A 120 3.34 4.70 -5.03
CA HIS A 120 4.72 5.00 -4.71
C HIS A 120 4.76 5.93 -3.50
N VAL A 121 5.45 5.49 -2.45
CA VAL A 121 5.54 6.22 -1.19
C VAL A 121 6.99 6.36 -0.75
N HIS A 122 7.35 7.59 -0.39
CA HIS A 122 8.66 7.92 0.15
C HIS A 122 8.50 8.68 1.47
N SER A 123 9.21 8.22 2.51
CA SER A 123 9.35 8.93 3.79
C SER A 123 8.01 9.18 4.51
N ILE A 124 7.27 8.11 4.78
CA ILE A 124 6.03 8.14 5.58
C ILE A 124 6.27 7.42 6.92
N PRO A 125 6.29 8.13 8.05
CA PRO A 125 6.36 7.57 9.41
C PRO A 125 5.33 6.49 9.70
N GLN A 126 4.05 6.77 9.42
CA GLN A 126 2.92 5.89 9.72
C GLN A 126 2.00 5.75 8.51
N TYR A 127 1.90 4.53 7.99
CA TYR A 127 1.09 4.22 6.82
C TYR A 127 0.12 3.08 7.10
N GLN A 128 -1.16 3.33 6.84
CA GLN A 128 -2.22 2.33 6.89
C GLN A 128 -2.96 2.24 5.56
N LEU A 129 -3.12 1.01 5.07
CA LEU A 129 -3.83 0.75 3.83
C LEU A 129 -4.77 -0.44 3.96
N HIS A 130 -5.98 -0.23 3.46
CA HIS A 130 -7.02 -1.25 3.33
C HIS A 130 -7.41 -1.38 1.87
N VAL A 131 -7.27 -2.59 1.32
CA VAL A 131 -7.59 -2.88 -0.08
C VAL A 131 -8.59 -4.03 -0.15
N HIS A 132 -9.68 -3.80 -0.88
CA HIS A 132 -10.71 -4.80 -1.15
C HIS A 132 -10.96 -4.95 -2.65
N SER A 133 -10.91 -6.19 -3.14
CA SER A 133 -11.35 -6.61 -4.48
C SER A 133 -10.58 -5.93 -5.63
N MET A 134 -9.40 -6.46 -5.95
CA MET A 134 -8.53 -5.93 -7.00
C MET A 134 -7.93 -7.04 -7.90
N PRO A 135 -7.92 -6.89 -9.22
CA PRO A 135 -7.15 -7.75 -10.10
C PRO A 135 -5.63 -7.56 -9.91
N GLN A 136 -5.13 -6.33 -9.98
CA GLN A 136 -3.69 -6.06 -9.99
C GLN A 136 -3.33 -4.89 -9.07
N TYR A 137 -2.39 -5.15 -8.17
CA TYR A 137 -1.92 -4.16 -7.20
C TYR A 137 -0.39 -4.18 -7.11
N THR A 138 0.22 -3.01 -7.30
CA THR A 138 1.66 -2.80 -7.18
C THR A 138 1.97 -1.68 -6.19
N LEU A 139 2.86 -1.96 -5.24
CA LEU A 139 3.28 -1.00 -4.22
C LEU A 139 4.80 -0.92 -4.11
N HIS A 140 5.31 0.31 -4.08
CA HIS A 140 6.71 0.63 -3.84
C HIS A 140 6.83 1.54 -2.62
N MET A 141 7.56 1.06 -1.61
CA MET A 141 7.73 1.73 -0.33
C MET A 141 9.22 1.97 -0.02
N HIS A 142 9.55 3.20 0.32
CA HIS A 142 10.88 3.60 0.78
C HIS A 142 10.82 4.37 2.10
N SER A 143 11.62 3.93 3.08
CA SER A 143 11.86 4.65 4.35
C SER A 143 10.60 4.91 5.18
N ILE A 144 9.91 3.84 5.58
CA ILE A 144 8.67 3.91 6.38
C ILE A 144 8.87 3.20 7.72
N PRO A 145 8.91 3.94 8.85
CA PRO A 145 9.03 3.40 10.20
C PRO A 145 7.99 2.32 10.56
N GLN A 146 6.72 2.57 10.27
CA GLN A 146 5.61 1.68 10.62
C GLN A 146 4.61 1.54 9.48
N TYR A 147 4.40 0.31 9.04
CA TYR A 147 3.48 -0.02 7.95
C TYR A 147 2.52 -1.12 8.34
N THR A 148 1.22 -0.90 8.12
CA THR A 148 0.18 -1.92 8.24
C THR A 148 -0.65 -1.98 6.97
N LEU A 149 -0.82 -3.19 6.44
CA LEU A 149 -1.65 -3.45 5.28
C LEU A 149 -2.62 -4.60 5.51
N HIS A 150 -3.87 -4.35 5.14
CA HIS A 150 -4.93 -5.35 5.06
C HIS A 150 -5.37 -5.51 3.60
N VAL A 151 -5.24 -6.73 3.08
CA VAL A 151 -5.65 -7.07 1.72
C VAL A 151 -6.68 -8.19 1.73
N HIS A 152 -7.78 -7.94 1.03
CA HIS A 152 -8.83 -8.94 0.79
C HIS A 152 -9.11 -9.09 -0.70
N SER A 153 -9.04 -10.33 -1.19
CA SER A 153 -9.46 -10.72 -2.54
C SER A 153 -8.73 -9.97 -3.66
N ILE A 154 -7.43 -10.24 -3.82
CA ILE A 154 -6.63 -9.69 -4.92
C ILE A 154 -6.13 -10.81 -5.83
N LEU A 155 -6.19 -10.68 -7.17
CA LEU A 155 -5.68 -11.72 -8.07
C LEU A 155 -4.14 -11.77 -8.09
N GLN A 156 -3.50 -10.62 -8.25
CA GLN A 156 -2.04 -10.46 -8.29
C GLN A 156 -1.59 -9.28 -7.44
N TYR A 157 -0.68 -9.55 -6.51
CA TYR A 157 -0.12 -8.54 -5.63
C TYR A 157 1.41 -8.56 -5.68
N THR A 158 2.00 -7.39 -5.96
CA THR A 158 3.45 -7.20 -5.92
C THR A 158 3.81 -6.06 -4.98
N LEU A 159 4.76 -6.30 -4.09
CA LEU A 159 5.27 -5.31 -3.16
C LEU A 159 6.80 -5.26 -3.15
N HIS A 160 7.33 -4.06 -3.22
CA HIS A 160 8.73 -3.75 -3.04
C HIS A 160 8.90 -2.84 -1.80
N VAL A 161 9.71 -3.31 -0.86
CA VAL A 161 9.98 -2.59 0.40
C VAL A 161 11.46 -2.38 0.59
N HIS A 162 11.84 -1.14 0.87
CA HIS A 162 13.19 -0.76 1.27
C HIS A 162 13.17 0.03 2.58
N SER A 163 13.95 -0.43 3.56
CA SER A 163 14.22 0.29 4.82
C SER A 163 12.97 0.56 5.66
N ILE A 164 12.27 -0.50 6.07
CA ILE A 164 11.13 -0.45 6.99
C ILE A 164 11.48 -1.15 8.31
N PRO A 165 11.50 -0.48 9.47
CA PRO A 165 11.73 -1.07 10.78
C PRO A 165 10.71 -2.13 11.19
N GLN A 166 9.41 -1.84 10.98
CA GLN A 166 8.30 -2.67 11.40
C GLN A 166 7.25 -2.76 10.29
N TYR A 167 7.06 -3.98 9.79
CA TYR A 167 6.09 -4.25 8.75
C TYR A 167 5.13 -5.37 9.17
N THR A 168 3.83 -5.08 9.12
CA THR A 168 2.77 -6.06 9.36
C THR A 168 1.85 -6.13 8.16
N LEU A 169 1.59 -7.36 7.69
CA LEU A 169 0.68 -7.61 6.59
C LEU A 169 -0.29 -8.74 6.91
N HIS A 170 -1.56 -8.49 6.58
CA HIS A 170 -2.64 -9.47 6.61
C HIS A 170 -3.19 -9.65 5.20
N VAL A 171 -3.15 -10.89 4.72
CA VAL A 171 -3.63 -11.26 3.40
C VAL A 171 -4.69 -12.34 3.49
N HIS A 172 -5.82 -12.09 2.83
CA HIS A 172 -6.88 -13.06 2.62
C HIS A 172 -7.17 -13.24 1.14
N SER A 173 -7.09 -14.50 0.67
CA SER A 173 -7.51 -14.93 -0.66
C SER A 173 -6.78 -14.21 -1.81
N ILE A 174 -5.50 -14.53 -2.01
CA ILE A 174 -4.70 -14.04 -3.14
C ILE A 174 -4.14 -15.22 -3.94
N PRO A 175 -4.47 -15.40 -5.24
CA PRO A 175 -3.87 -16.41 -6.12
C PRO A 175 -2.35 -16.33 -6.19
N GLN A 176 -1.81 -15.13 -6.41
CA GLN A 176 -0.38 -14.89 -6.61
C GLN A 176 0.12 -13.69 -5.82
N TYR A 177 1.08 -13.93 -4.93
CA TYR A 177 1.68 -12.91 -4.08
C TYR A 177 3.21 -12.93 -4.21
N THR A 178 3.79 -11.78 -4.54
CA THR A 178 5.24 -11.60 -4.64
C THR A 178 5.70 -10.44 -3.76
N LEU A 179 6.74 -10.68 -2.97
CA LEU A 179 7.33 -9.69 -2.08
C LEU A 179 8.85 -9.64 -2.19
N HIS A 180 9.36 -8.43 -2.41
CA HIS A 180 10.78 -8.11 -2.40
C HIS A 180 11.10 -7.17 -1.23
N MET A 181 12.03 -7.58 -0.37
CA MET A 181 12.37 -6.83 0.84
C MET A 181 13.87 -6.64 1.00
N HIS A 182 14.24 -5.41 1.35
CA HIS A 182 15.61 -5.02 1.68
C HIS A 182 15.66 -4.28 3.02
N SER A 183 16.46 -4.81 3.95
CA SER A 183 16.81 -4.15 5.22
C SER A 183 15.60 -3.86 6.12
N ILE A 184 14.95 -4.92 6.61
CA ILE A 184 13.79 -4.84 7.49
C ILE A 184 14.09 -5.55 8.82
N PRO A 185 14.21 -4.83 9.94
CA PRO A 185 14.41 -5.39 11.28
C PRO A 185 13.38 -6.46 11.68
N LEU A 186 12.09 -6.13 11.54
CA LEU A 186 10.97 -6.96 12.01
C LEU A 186 9.89 -7.07 10.92
N TYR A 187 9.59 -8.30 10.53
CA TYR A 187 8.53 -8.59 9.57
C TYR A 187 7.58 -9.67 10.08
N THR A 188 6.27 -9.35 10.07
CA THR A 188 5.20 -10.29 10.41
C THR A 188 4.19 -10.37 9.28
N LEU A 189 3.91 -11.60 8.84
CA LEU A 189 2.91 -11.88 7.81
C LEU A 189 1.91 -12.94 8.25
N HIS A 190 0.63 -12.62 8.08
CA HIS A 190 -0.49 -13.53 8.23
C HIS A 190 -1.14 -13.79 6.88
N VAL A 191 -1.18 -15.07 6.49
CA VAL A 191 -1.76 -15.51 5.21
C VAL A 191 -2.89 -16.51 5.43
N HIS A 192 -4.01 -16.22 4.79
CA HIS A 192 -5.14 -17.13 4.66
C HIS A 192 -5.44 -17.39 3.18
N SER A 193 -5.29 -18.64 2.73
CA SER A 193 -5.62 -19.13 1.38
C SER A 193 -4.89 -18.42 0.24
N ILE A 194 -3.62 -18.79 0.01
CA ILE A 194 -2.81 -18.32 -1.13
C ILE A 194 -2.25 -19.52 -1.92
N PRO A 195 -2.65 -19.77 -3.17
CA PRO A 195 -2.05 -20.80 -4.01
C PRO A 195 -0.55 -20.62 -4.21
N GLN A 196 -0.06 -19.42 -4.53
CA GLN A 196 1.36 -19.20 -4.82
C GLN A 196 1.90 -17.99 -4.06
N TYR A 197 2.91 -18.23 -3.24
CA TYR A 197 3.62 -17.20 -2.49
C TYR A 197 5.13 -17.25 -2.78
N THR A 198 5.68 -16.12 -3.19
CA THR A 198 7.12 -15.96 -3.42
C THR A 198 7.65 -14.79 -2.61
N LEU A 199 8.72 -15.04 -1.86
CA LEU A 199 9.39 -14.03 -1.04
C LEU A 199 10.89 -14.01 -1.31
N HIS A 200 11.41 -12.81 -1.54
CA HIS A 200 12.84 -12.53 -1.67
C HIS A 200 13.26 -11.55 -0.58
N VAL A 201 14.22 -11.98 0.23
CA VAL A 201 14.69 -11.22 1.40
C VAL A 201 16.19 -10.98 1.33
N HIS A 202 16.55 -9.72 1.43
CA HIS A 202 17.92 -9.29 1.68
C HIS A 202 18.00 -8.65 3.08
N SER A 203 18.71 -9.30 4.00
CA SER A 203 19.01 -8.85 5.37
C SER A 203 17.80 -8.48 6.24
N ILE A 204 17.31 -9.45 7.01
CA ILE A 204 16.25 -9.29 8.02
C ILE A 204 16.67 -9.96 9.33
N PRO A 205 16.75 -9.28 10.47
CA PRO A 205 16.96 -9.92 11.77
C PRO A 205 15.84 -10.90 12.16
N GLN A 206 14.57 -10.51 12.10
CA GLN A 206 13.46 -11.39 12.53
C GLN A 206 12.33 -11.43 11.50
N TYR A 207 11.95 -12.65 11.10
CA TYR A 207 10.83 -12.92 10.21
C TYR A 207 9.89 -13.95 10.84
N THR A 208 8.62 -13.59 10.94
CA THR A 208 7.56 -14.49 11.40
C THR A 208 6.49 -14.61 10.33
N LEU A 209 6.15 -15.85 9.99
CA LEU A 209 5.09 -16.17 9.04
C LEU A 209 4.07 -17.14 9.65
N HIS A 210 2.80 -16.75 9.59
CA HIS A 210 1.65 -17.59 9.94
C HIS A 210 0.84 -17.91 8.68
N VAL A 211 0.70 -19.20 8.38
CA VAL A 211 -0.01 -19.70 7.20
C VAL A 211 -1.10 -20.67 7.60
N HIS A 212 -2.32 -20.42 7.14
CA HIS A 212 -3.41 -21.38 7.25
C HIS A 212 -3.45 -22.37 6.07
N SER A 213 -3.34 -21.85 4.85
CA SER A 213 -3.40 -22.65 3.62
C SER A 213 -2.61 -21.98 2.50
N ILE A 214 -1.54 -22.63 2.05
CA ILE A 214 -0.79 -22.24 0.85
C ILE A 214 -0.53 -23.47 0.00
N LEU A 215 -0.61 -23.39 -1.33
CA LEU A 215 -0.31 -24.53 -2.22
C LEU A 215 1.20 -24.61 -2.52
N GLN A 216 1.84 -23.48 -2.82
CA GLN A 216 3.26 -23.35 -3.11
C GLN A 216 3.85 -22.16 -2.35
N TYR A 217 4.90 -22.43 -1.56
CA TYR A 217 5.68 -21.41 -0.88
C TYR A 217 7.14 -21.47 -1.33
N THR A 218 7.67 -20.35 -1.84
CA THR A 218 9.09 -20.21 -2.19
C THR A 218 9.72 -19.05 -1.42
N LEU A 219 10.83 -19.34 -0.75
CA LEU A 219 11.60 -18.35 0.00
C LEU A 219 13.07 -18.35 -0.43
N HIS A 220 13.54 -17.18 -0.84
CA HIS A 220 14.95 -16.90 -1.08
C HIS A 220 15.46 -15.90 -0.05
N VAL A 221 16.48 -16.30 0.74
CA VAL A 221 17.07 -15.45 1.78
C VAL A 221 18.57 -15.36 1.63
N HIS A 222 19.07 -14.12 1.56
CA HIS A 222 20.49 -13.86 1.66
C HIS A 222 20.98 -13.88 3.11
N SER A 223 20.30 -13.19 4.01
CA SER A 223 20.66 -13.20 5.44
C SER A 223 19.45 -12.97 6.33
N ILE A 224 19.25 -13.88 7.29
CA ILE A 224 18.30 -13.70 8.38
C ILE A 224 18.82 -14.25 9.70
N LEU A 225 18.59 -13.55 10.81
CA LEU A 225 19.04 -14.00 12.13
C LEU A 225 18.08 -15.04 12.72
N GLN A 226 16.77 -14.77 12.65
CA GLN A 226 15.71 -15.60 13.21
C GLN A 226 14.55 -15.74 12.22
N TYR A 227 14.23 -16.99 11.87
CA TYR A 227 13.08 -17.32 11.03
C TYR A 227 12.10 -18.22 11.79
N THR A 228 10.83 -17.82 11.86
CA THR A 228 9.75 -18.60 12.45
C THR A 228 8.63 -18.82 11.44
N LEU A 229 8.25 -20.08 11.25
CA LEU A 229 7.18 -20.49 10.35
C LEU A 229 6.14 -21.35 11.07
N HIS A 230 4.89 -20.89 11.07
CA HIS A 230 3.73 -21.63 11.54
C HIS A 230 2.81 -21.98 10.37
N VAL A 231 2.56 -23.26 10.17
CA VAL A 231 1.83 -23.78 8.99
C VAL A 231 0.76 -24.77 9.40
N HIS A 232 -0.45 -24.52 8.96
CA HIS A 232 -1.55 -25.49 9.08
C HIS A 232 -1.62 -26.44 7.87
N SER A 233 -1.48 -25.94 6.63
CA SER A 233 -1.46 -26.78 5.42
C SER A 233 -0.61 -26.19 4.29
N ILE A 234 0.45 -26.91 3.88
CA ILE A 234 1.28 -26.59 2.71
C ILE A 234 1.70 -27.88 1.98
N PRO A 235 1.29 -28.10 0.72
CA PRO A 235 1.72 -29.26 -0.04
C PRO A 235 3.15 -29.12 -0.59
N GLN A 236 3.59 -27.91 -0.95
CA GLN A 236 4.93 -27.66 -1.50
C GLN A 236 5.62 -26.45 -0.84
N TYR A 237 6.81 -26.68 -0.30
CA TYR A 237 7.65 -25.68 0.36
C TYR A 237 9.08 -25.75 -0.18
N THR A 238 9.60 -24.62 -0.64
CA THR A 238 10.99 -24.49 -1.12
C THR A 238 11.70 -23.38 -0.35
N LEU A 239 12.89 -23.72 0.19
CA LEU A 239 13.73 -22.79 0.95
C LEU A 239 15.15 -22.76 0.38
N HIS A 240 15.60 -21.56 0.00
CA HIS A 240 16.96 -21.27 -0.41
C HIS A 240 17.59 -20.23 0.52
N VAL A 241 18.68 -20.62 1.18
CA VAL A 241 19.27 -19.85 2.28
C VAL A 241 20.78 -19.79 2.14
N HIS A 242 21.31 -18.56 2.27
CA HIS A 242 22.75 -18.31 2.37
C HIS A 242 23.26 -18.20 3.82
N SER A 243 22.50 -17.61 4.75
CA SER A 243 22.91 -17.54 6.16
C SER A 243 21.71 -17.43 7.12
N ILE A 244 21.51 -18.46 7.96
CA ILE A 244 20.49 -18.49 9.04
C ILE A 244 21.05 -19.16 10.29
N PRO A 245 21.26 -18.44 11.39
CA PRO A 245 21.68 -19.04 12.65
C PRO A 245 20.52 -19.66 13.43
N GLN A 246 19.28 -19.18 13.29
CA GLN A 246 18.12 -19.71 14.02
C GLN A 246 16.89 -19.89 13.11
N TYR A 247 16.34 -21.12 13.11
CA TYR A 247 15.19 -21.53 12.31
C TYR A 247 14.22 -22.34 13.18
N THR A 248 12.94 -21.94 13.19
CA THR A 248 11.86 -22.61 13.90
C THR A 248 10.71 -22.93 12.94
N LEU A 249 10.25 -24.18 12.95
CA LEU A 249 9.17 -24.68 12.09
C LEU A 249 8.11 -25.41 12.90
N HIS A 250 6.85 -24.97 12.78
CA HIS A 250 5.68 -25.65 13.32
C HIS A 250 4.72 -26.00 12.20
N VAL A 251 4.45 -27.30 12.03
CA VAL A 251 3.68 -27.84 10.89
C VAL A 251 2.63 -28.81 11.40
N HIS A 252 1.38 -28.63 10.93
CA HIS A 252 0.31 -29.61 11.14
C HIS A 252 0.13 -30.60 9.98
N CYS A 253 0.45 -30.23 8.73
CA CYS A 253 0.37 -31.15 7.58
C CYS A 253 1.24 -30.70 6.39
N ILE A 254 2.23 -31.52 5.98
CA ILE A 254 3.04 -31.37 4.75
C ILE A 254 3.26 -32.75 4.10
N PRO A 255 3.00 -32.93 2.79
CA PRO A 255 3.31 -34.14 2.03
C PRO A 255 4.73 -34.16 1.42
N GLN A 256 5.34 -33.02 1.06
CA GLN A 256 6.66 -32.94 0.42
C GLN A 256 7.50 -31.74 0.91
N TYR A 257 8.80 -31.98 1.18
CA TYR A 257 9.72 -30.97 1.72
C TYR A 257 11.15 -31.09 1.14
N PRO A 258 11.50 -30.32 0.10
CA PRO A 258 12.90 -30.12 -0.31
C PRO A 258 13.55 -28.94 0.43
N LEU A 259 14.69 -29.18 1.09
CA LEU A 259 15.50 -28.19 1.79
C LEU A 259 16.92 -28.12 1.22
N HIS A 260 17.34 -26.93 0.76
CA HIS A 260 18.72 -26.69 0.33
C HIS A 260 19.36 -25.56 1.15
N VAL A 261 20.31 -25.92 2.01
CA VAL A 261 21.06 -24.98 2.86
C VAL A 261 22.52 -24.96 2.41
N HIS A 262 23.04 -23.78 2.05
CA HIS A 262 24.48 -23.58 1.89
C HIS A 262 25.02 -22.86 3.13
N CYS A 263 25.58 -23.62 4.07
CA CYS A 263 26.32 -23.07 5.21
C CYS A 263 27.77 -22.81 4.78
N ILE A 264 28.25 -21.58 4.93
CA ILE A 264 29.69 -21.30 4.97
C ILE A 264 30.09 -21.37 6.45
N PRO A 265 30.86 -22.38 6.90
CA PRO A 265 31.44 -22.35 8.24
C PRO A 265 32.39 -21.15 8.34
N GLN A 266 32.39 -20.51 9.51
CA GLN A 266 33.21 -19.33 9.84
C GLN A 266 34.69 -19.53 9.49
#